data_AF-A0A2E2MWN8-F1
#
_entry.id   AF-A0A2E2MWN8-F1
#
_cell.length_a   1.000
_cell.length_b   1.000
_cell.length_c   1.000
_cell.angle_alpha   90.00
_cell.angle_beta   90.00
_cell.angle_gamma   90.00
#
_symmetry.space_group_name_H-M   'P 1'
#
loop_
_entity.id
_entity.type
_entity.pdbx_description
1 polymer ?
#
loop_
_entity_poly.entity_id
_entity_poly.type
_entity_poly.pdbx_seq_one_letter_code
_entity_poly.pdbx_strand_id
1 'polypeptide(L)'
;MKSFSTLLTCVLVITLACAGSTLADDDQVVRQTIISKLKAARSDLDYKFIGPSEIPAFYEVQVMGGPILYVSEDGEFFFDGALYKVKVGQFVDVRNLRLDVDRREVFASLSTDEMIVFKSSIPTKAIINVFTDVDCGYCRKLHQEVPELNQMGVEVRYLAFPRAGVASASYDKIATAWCSDDPQGSLTRSKNGDDDPLNVCSENPVAEHYNLGQRLGVTGTPAIVLMDGTMLPGYQKAEALAKILGIGS
;
A
#
# COMPACT_ATOMS: atom_id res chain seq x y z
N MET A 1 77.39 23.15 -34.04
CA MET A 1 76.53 22.05 -33.55
C MET A 1 75.71 22.60 -32.39
N LYS A 2 74.38 22.58 -32.53
CA LYS A 2 73.43 23.40 -31.75
C LYS A 2 73.18 22.76 -30.37
N SER A 3 73.29 23.57 -29.32
CA SER A 3 72.93 23.24 -27.94
C SER A 3 71.42 23.44 -27.72
N PHE A 4 70.74 22.41 -27.20
CA PHE A 4 69.31 22.42 -26.90
C PHE A 4 69.13 22.79 -25.42
N SER A 5 68.44 23.89 -25.15
CA SER A 5 68.00 24.31 -23.81
C SER A 5 66.59 23.79 -23.57
N THR A 6 66.42 22.91 -22.59
CA THR A 6 65.13 22.33 -22.19
C THR A 6 64.47 23.24 -21.15
N LEU A 7 63.44 23.99 -21.55
CA LEU A 7 62.57 24.70 -20.60
C LEU A 7 61.53 23.72 -20.04
N LEU A 8 61.55 23.55 -18.72
CA LEU A 8 60.63 22.74 -17.94
C LEU A 8 59.44 23.62 -17.51
N THR A 9 58.30 23.51 -18.18
CA THR A 9 57.06 24.22 -17.81
C THR A 9 56.17 23.28 -16.99
N CYS A 10 56.16 23.44 -15.67
CA CYS A 10 55.21 22.78 -14.77
C CYS A 10 53.82 23.41 -14.95
N VAL A 11 52.89 22.69 -15.60
CA VAL A 11 51.46 23.04 -15.60
C VAL A 11 50.83 22.39 -14.38
N LEU A 12 50.48 23.22 -13.40
CA LEU A 12 49.76 22.84 -12.19
C LEU A 12 48.30 22.51 -12.56
N VAL A 13 47.96 21.23 -12.62
CA VAL A 13 46.57 20.76 -12.79
C VAL A 13 45.86 20.89 -11.44
N ILE A 14 45.07 21.94 -11.29
CA ILE A 14 44.13 22.09 -10.16
C ILE A 14 42.99 21.11 -10.39
N THR A 15 43.04 19.97 -9.69
CA THR A 15 41.93 19.02 -9.61
C THR A 15 40.87 19.60 -8.68
N LEU A 16 39.83 20.17 -9.28
CA LEU A 16 38.61 20.59 -8.58
C LEU A 16 37.85 19.32 -8.17
N ALA A 17 38.08 18.85 -6.94
CA ALA A 17 37.32 17.75 -6.36
C ALA A 17 35.88 18.23 -6.12
N CYS A 18 34.96 17.79 -6.99
CA CYS A 18 33.54 17.93 -6.75
C CYS A 18 33.16 17.16 -5.48
N ALA A 19 32.94 17.88 -4.37
CA ALA A 19 32.28 17.36 -3.17
C ALA A 19 30.79 17.13 -3.50
N GLY A 20 30.50 15.96 -4.07
CA GLY A 20 29.17 15.59 -4.52
C GLY A 20 28.79 14.20 -4.03
N SER A 21 28.74 14.00 -2.71
CA SER A 21 28.15 12.80 -2.08
C SER A 21 28.28 12.90 -0.55
N THR A 22 27.28 13.45 0.14
CA THR A 22 27.21 13.40 1.62
C THR A 22 25.92 12.75 2.12
N LEU A 23 24.78 13.04 1.52
CA LEU A 23 23.48 12.56 2.02
C LEU A 23 23.32 11.02 2.00
N ALA A 24 23.83 10.34 0.97
CA ALA A 24 23.71 8.88 0.89
C ALA A 24 24.70 8.14 1.81
N ASP A 25 25.81 8.78 2.15
CA ASP A 25 26.87 8.20 3.00
C ASP A 25 26.48 8.34 4.49
N ASP A 26 25.88 9.48 4.85
CA ASP A 26 25.35 9.74 6.19
C ASP A 26 24.23 8.74 6.57
N ASP A 27 23.28 8.50 5.66
CA ASP A 27 22.20 7.53 5.88
C ASP A 27 22.73 6.09 6.05
N GLN A 28 23.82 5.74 5.36
CA GLN A 28 24.43 4.42 5.50
C GLN A 28 25.09 4.23 6.87
N VAL A 29 25.77 5.27 7.37
CA VAL A 29 26.39 5.27 8.71
C VAL A 29 25.33 5.22 9.81
N VAL A 30 24.26 6.01 9.68
CA VAL A 30 23.14 6.00 10.64
C VAL A 30 22.42 4.66 10.64
N ARG A 31 22.14 4.09 9.46
CA ARG A 31 21.58 2.75 9.32
C ARG A 31 22.41 1.71 10.06
N GLN A 32 23.72 1.70 9.86
CA GLN A 32 24.61 0.72 10.51
C GLN A 32 24.60 0.90 12.03
N THR A 33 24.64 2.14 12.52
CA THR A 33 24.56 2.49 13.94
C THR A 33 23.26 1.96 14.56
N ILE A 34 22.11 2.31 13.99
CA ILE A 34 20.79 1.90 14.49
C ILE A 34 20.65 0.38 14.50
N ILE A 35 20.91 -0.28 13.36
CA ILE A 35 20.71 -1.73 13.24
C ILE A 35 21.64 -2.50 14.19
N SER A 36 22.89 -2.05 14.35
CA SER A 36 23.84 -2.70 15.27
C SER A 36 23.39 -2.57 16.74
N LYS A 37 22.92 -1.41 17.19
CA LYS A 37 22.41 -1.22 18.55
C LYS A 37 21.15 -2.03 18.83
N LEU A 38 20.19 -2.01 17.89
CA LEU A 38 18.97 -2.80 18.03
C LEU A 38 19.27 -4.30 18.11
N LYS A 39 20.14 -4.82 17.22
CA LYS A 39 20.57 -6.24 17.26
C LYS A 39 21.39 -6.58 18.49
N ALA A 40 22.18 -5.66 19.04
CA ALA A 40 22.89 -5.87 20.29
C ALA A 40 21.94 -6.01 21.49
N ALA A 41 20.82 -5.25 21.50
CA ALA A 41 19.79 -5.35 22.53
C ALA A 41 18.88 -6.58 22.35
N ARG A 42 18.48 -6.89 21.11
CA ARG A 42 17.55 -7.96 20.75
C ARG A 42 17.99 -8.64 19.44
N SER A 43 18.90 -9.59 19.58
CA SER A 43 19.45 -10.34 18.43
C SER A 43 18.45 -11.29 17.79
N ASP A 44 17.42 -11.68 18.54
CA ASP A 44 16.32 -12.57 18.13
C ASP A 44 15.36 -11.93 17.12
N LEU A 45 15.36 -10.60 16.99
CA LEU A 45 14.46 -9.87 16.09
C LEU A 45 15.17 -9.45 14.82
N ASP A 46 14.52 -9.56 13.67
CA ASP A 46 15.03 -9.04 12.40
C ASP A 46 14.47 -7.64 12.08
N TYR A 47 15.35 -6.78 11.56
CA TYR A 47 15.06 -5.36 11.35
C TYR A 47 15.31 -4.98 9.89
N LYS A 48 14.35 -4.26 9.31
CA LYS A 48 14.49 -3.60 8.01
C LYS A 48 14.53 -2.09 8.24
N PHE A 49 15.68 -1.47 7.98
CA PHE A 49 15.80 -0.03 7.93
C PHE A 49 14.98 0.50 6.75
N ILE A 50 14.04 1.41 7.02
CA ILE A 50 13.19 1.99 5.98
C ILE A 50 13.77 3.32 5.50
N GLY A 51 14.22 4.18 6.41
CA GLY A 51 14.77 5.49 6.06
C GLY A 51 14.49 6.55 7.14
N PRO A 52 14.76 7.83 6.85
CA PRO A 52 14.42 8.94 7.75
C PRO A 52 12.92 9.03 7.97
N SER A 53 12.51 9.44 9.18
CA SER A 53 11.12 9.76 9.51
C SER A 53 10.83 11.25 9.30
N GLU A 54 9.55 11.63 9.30
CA GLU A 54 9.16 13.06 9.30
C GLU A 54 9.50 13.78 10.62
N ILE A 55 9.90 13.03 11.67
CA ILE A 55 10.43 13.60 12.91
C ILE A 55 11.95 13.79 12.75
N PRO A 56 12.46 15.02 12.93
CA PRO A 56 13.91 15.27 12.85
C PRO A 56 14.71 14.36 13.79
N ALA A 57 15.87 13.89 13.30
CA ALA A 57 16.77 12.98 14.03
C ALA A 57 16.15 11.62 14.40
N PHE A 58 15.02 11.24 13.81
CA PHE A 58 14.42 9.92 13.96
C PHE A 58 14.28 9.19 12.61
N TYR A 59 14.42 7.88 12.66
CA TYR A 59 14.39 6.98 11.50
C TYR A 59 13.36 5.87 11.71
N GLU A 60 12.75 5.43 10.61
CA GLU A 60 11.80 4.33 10.62
C GLU A 60 12.52 2.99 10.43
N VAL A 61 12.26 2.05 11.33
CA VAL A 61 12.76 0.68 11.28
C VAL A 61 11.59 -0.29 11.44
N GLN A 62 11.37 -1.14 10.44
CA GLN A 62 10.36 -2.20 10.52
C GLN A 62 10.96 -3.43 11.21
N VAL A 63 10.35 -3.87 12.31
CA VAL A 63 10.60 -5.21 12.86
C VAL A 63 9.89 -6.24 11.97
N MET A 64 10.58 -7.26 11.47
CA MET A 64 9.95 -8.29 10.64
C MET A 64 8.89 -9.04 11.44
N GLY A 65 7.64 -9.02 10.95
CA GLY A 65 6.49 -9.58 11.67
C GLY A 65 6.03 -8.77 12.90
N GLY A 66 6.59 -7.56 13.10
CA GLY A 66 6.31 -6.71 14.26
C GLY A 66 5.92 -5.26 13.90
N PRO A 67 6.00 -4.34 14.86
CA PRO A 67 5.68 -2.93 14.64
C PRO A 67 6.78 -2.19 13.86
N ILE A 68 6.44 -0.98 13.40
CA ILE A 68 7.44 0.02 13.00
C ILE A 68 7.92 0.72 14.27
N LEU A 69 9.23 0.87 14.38
CA LEU A 69 9.90 1.66 15.40
C LEU A 69 10.33 2.99 14.77
N TYR A 70 10.17 4.06 15.54
CA TYR A 70 10.82 5.34 15.29
C TYR A 70 12.03 5.41 16.23
N VAL A 71 13.23 5.38 15.67
CA VAL A 71 14.49 5.25 16.40
C VAL A 71 15.32 6.51 16.24
N SER A 72 15.90 7.03 17.32
CA SER A 72 16.81 8.18 17.25
C SER A 72 18.03 7.86 16.38
N GLU A 73 18.64 8.88 15.78
CA GLU A 73 19.78 8.74 14.86
C GLU A 73 20.98 7.98 15.47
N ASP A 74 21.16 8.10 16.79
CA ASP A 74 22.20 7.43 17.56
C ASP A 74 21.83 6.00 18.01
N GLY A 75 20.59 5.56 17.74
CA GLY A 75 20.05 4.25 18.12
C GLY A 75 19.79 4.04 19.61
N GLU A 76 19.78 5.08 20.44
CA GLU A 76 19.62 4.97 21.90
C GLU A 76 18.17 4.96 22.37
N PHE A 77 17.30 5.66 21.67
CA PHE A 77 15.90 5.78 22.02
C PHE A 77 15.04 5.31 20.87
N PHE A 78 13.92 4.67 21.19
CA PHE A 78 12.88 4.43 20.21
C PHE A 78 11.50 4.54 20.85
N PHE A 79 10.50 4.75 20.01
CA PHE A 79 9.10 4.51 20.36
C PHE A 79 8.44 3.71 19.24
N ASP A 80 7.47 2.88 19.61
CA ASP A 80 6.62 2.16 18.68
C ASP A 80 5.28 2.88 18.50
N GLY A 81 4.70 2.80 17.31
CA GLY A 81 3.38 3.36 17.05
C GLY A 81 3.19 3.86 15.63
N ALA A 82 2.17 4.69 15.44
CA ALA A 82 1.85 5.35 14.18
C ALA A 82 2.14 6.85 14.29
N LEU A 83 2.79 7.41 13.26
CA LEU A 83 3.00 8.84 13.13
C LEU A 83 1.88 9.46 12.30
N TYR A 84 1.16 10.41 12.89
CA TYR A 84 0.12 11.16 12.18
C TYR A 84 0.57 12.60 11.94
N LYS A 85 0.47 13.04 10.69
CA LYS A 85 0.59 14.44 10.30
C LYS A 85 -0.74 15.14 10.55
N VAL A 86 -0.69 16.25 11.28
CA VAL A 86 -1.87 17.10 11.50
C VAL A 86 -2.09 17.99 10.29
N LYS A 87 -3.27 17.89 9.67
CA LYS A 87 -3.73 18.82 8.64
C LYS A 87 -5.05 19.45 9.08
N VAL A 88 -5.43 20.55 8.44
CA VAL A 88 -6.72 21.20 8.72
C VAL A 88 -7.84 20.18 8.49
N GLY A 89 -8.61 19.89 9.54
CA GLY A 89 -9.77 19.00 9.52
C GLY A 89 -9.47 17.50 9.51
N GLN A 90 -8.21 17.06 9.57
CA GLN A 90 -7.88 15.62 9.55
C GLN A 90 -6.49 15.29 10.11
N PHE A 91 -6.34 14.05 10.61
CA PHE A 91 -5.05 13.42 10.87
C PHE A 91 -4.70 12.47 9.73
N VAL A 92 -3.47 12.54 9.24
CA VAL A 92 -3.00 11.73 8.11
C VAL A 92 -1.88 10.82 8.59
N ASP A 93 -2.08 9.51 8.49
CA ASP A 93 -1.05 8.53 8.81
C ASP A 93 0.11 8.63 7.80
N VAL A 94 1.32 8.93 8.29
CA VAL A 94 2.53 9.11 7.47
C VAL A 94 2.90 7.80 6.77
N ARG A 95 2.67 6.65 7.40
CA ARG A 95 2.90 5.35 6.76
C ARG A 95 1.99 5.17 5.55
N ASN A 96 0.74 5.60 5.64
CA ASN A 96 -0.19 5.54 4.51
C ASN A 96 0.27 6.42 3.36
N LEU A 97 0.78 7.63 3.62
CA LEU A 97 1.30 8.51 2.57
C LEU A 97 2.41 7.85 1.74
N ARG A 98 3.27 7.06 2.37
CA ARG A 98 4.29 6.28 1.64
C ARG A 98 3.65 5.18 0.80
N LEU A 99 2.71 4.44 1.38
CA LEU A 99 2.02 3.34 0.69
C LEU A 99 1.11 3.82 -0.45
N ASP A 100 0.66 5.08 -0.43
CA ASP A 100 -0.16 5.64 -1.51
C ASP A 100 0.61 5.62 -2.85
N VAL A 101 1.93 5.85 -2.83
CA VAL A 101 2.77 5.72 -4.03
C VAL A 101 2.74 4.29 -4.57
N ASP A 102 3.00 3.30 -3.70
CA ASP A 102 2.99 1.88 -4.05
C ASP A 102 1.61 1.43 -4.57
N ARG A 103 0.53 1.84 -3.88
CA ARG A 103 -0.86 1.52 -4.25
C ARG A 103 -1.20 2.08 -5.62
N ARG A 104 -0.83 3.34 -5.88
CA ARG A 104 -1.05 4.00 -7.17
C ARG A 104 -0.35 3.24 -8.30
N GLU A 105 0.92 2.87 -8.11
CA GLU A 105 1.69 2.13 -9.11
C GLU A 105 1.12 0.73 -9.38
N VAL A 106 0.72 0.03 -8.31
CA VAL A 106 0.04 -1.26 -8.43
C VAL A 106 -1.25 -1.13 -9.24
N PHE A 107 -2.17 -0.23 -8.84
CA PHE A 107 -3.47 -0.15 -9.50
C PHE A 107 -3.43 0.54 -10.87
N ALA A 108 -2.35 1.23 -11.21
CA ALA A 108 -2.09 1.73 -12.56
C ALA A 108 -1.71 0.60 -13.55
N SER A 109 -1.19 -0.52 -13.06
CA SER A 109 -0.64 -1.60 -13.91
C SER A 109 -1.30 -2.97 -13.74
N LEU A 110 -1.98 -3.20 -12.62
CA LEU A 110 -2.66 -4.46 -12.32
C LEU A 110 -3.81 -4.71 -13.31
N SER A 111 -3.82 -5.90 -13.92
CA SER A 111 -4.92 -6.29 -14.81
C SER A 111 -6.24 -6.37 -14.03
N THR A 112 -7.32 -5.95 -14.69
CA THR A 112 -8.67 -6.11 -14.15
C THR A 112 -9.24 -7.51 -14.35
N ASP A 113 -8.59 -8.37 -15.13
CA ASP A 113 -9.08 -9.71 -15.47
C ASP A 113 -9.18 -10.63 -14.24
N GLU A 114 -8.32 -10.40 -13.25
CA GLU A 114 -8.35 -11.11 -11.97
C GLU A 114 -9.31 -10.45 -10.97
N MET A 115 -10.00 -9.36 -11.32
CA MET A 115 -10.92 -8.64 -10.43
C MET A 115 -12.39 -8.93 -10.79
N ILE A 116 -13.28 -8.85 -9.80
CA ILE A 116 -14.72 -8.78 -10.09
C ILE A 116 -15.11 -7.31 -10.24
N VAL A 117 -15.35 -6.88 -11.48
CA VAL A 117 -15.58 -5.46 -11.83
C VAL A 117 -17.06 -5.16 -12.03
N PHE A 118 -17.59 -4.23 -11.23
CA PHE A 118 -18.90 -3.61 -11.41
C PHE A 118 -18.74 -2.28 -12.11
N LYS A 119 -18.96 -2.30 -13.43
CA LYS A 119 -18.80 -1.13 -14.30
C LYS A 119 -19.80 -0.03 -13.98
N SER A 120 -19.36 1.21 -14.16
CA SER A 120 -20.25 2.38 -14.13
C SER A 120 -21.37 2.24 -15.17
N SER A 121 -22.57 2.72 -14.82
CA SER A 121 -23.75 2.73 -15.72
C SER A 121 -23.74 3.92 -16.69
N ILE A 122 -22.89 4.92 -16.43
CA ILE A 122 -22.62 6.09 -17.30
C ILE A 122 -21.12 6.12 -17.65
N PRO A 123 -20.62 7.06 -18.47
CA PRO A 123 -19.17 7.19 -18.67
C PRO A 123 -18.44 7.29 -17.33
N THR A 124 -17.43 6.42 -17.13
CA THR A 124 -16.70 6.29 -15.87
C THR A 124 -16.05 7.62 -15.48
N LYS A 125 -16.43 8.15 -14.31
CA LYS A 125 -15.88 9.37 -13.71
C LYS A 125 -14.79 9.08 -12.69
N ALA A 126 -14.92 7.96 -11.97
CA ALA A 126 -13.92 7.50 -11.01
C ALA A 126 -13.90 5.98 -10.92
N ILE A 127 -12.78 5.45 -10.44
CA ILE A 127 -12.56 4.03 -10.18
C ILE A 127 -12.16 3.89 -8.71
N ILE A 128 -12.75 2.90 -8.02
CA ILE A 128 -12.31 2.47 -6.70
C ILE A 128 -11.96 0.98 -6.72
N ASN A 129 -10.85 0.62 -6.08
CA ASN A 129 -10.42 -0.75 -5.88
C ASN A 129 -10.73 -1.16 -4.44
N VAL A 130 -11.41 -2.28 -4.23
CA VAL A 130 -11.96 -2.62 -2.93
C VAL A 130 -11.54 -4.03 -2.52
N PHE A 131 -10.70 -4.10 -1.48
CA PHE A 131 -10.45 -5.37 -0.79
C PHE A 131 -11.68 -5.73 0.06
N THR A 132 -12.27 -6.89 -0.23
CA THR A 132 -13.58 -7.27 0.31
C THR A 132 -13.61 -8.68 0.87
N ASP A 133 -14.51 -8.90 1.81
CA ASP A 133 -14.81 -10.19 2.44
C ASP A 133 -16.32 -10.40 2.40
N VAL A 134 -16.78 -11.59 2.01
CA VAL A 134 -18.21 -11.94 1.95
C VAL A 134 -18.84 -12.05 3.34
N ASP A 135 -18.07 -12.46 4.36
CA ASP A 135 -18.53 -12.57 5.75
C ASP A 135 -18.44 -11.22 6.50
N CYS A 136 -18.02 -10.12 5.85
CA CYS A 136 -17.97 -8.80 6.46
C CYS A 136 -19.27 -8.01 6.25
N GLY A 137 -19.98 -7.68 7.35
CA GLY A 137 -21.23 -6.92 7.29
C GLY A 137 -21.11 -5.56 6.59
N TYR A 138 -20.01 -4.83 6.80
CA TYR A 138 -19.77 -3.56 6.09
C TYR A 138 -19.42 -3.75 4.62
N CYS A 139 -18.80 -4.87 4.23
CA CYS A 139 -18.60 -5.22 2.83
C CYS A 139 -19.91 -5.56 2.10
N ARG A 140 -20.87 -6.17 2.81
CA ARG A 140 -22.22 -6.41 2.30
C ARG A 140 -22.97 -5.08 2.14
N LYS A 141 -22.87 -4.20 3.13
CA LYS A 141 -23.47 -2.86 3.08
C LYS A 141 -22.92 -2.01 1.93
N LEU A 142 -21.60 -1.97 1.74
CA LEU A 142 -20.99 -1.28 0.59
C LEU A 142 -21.54 -1.82 -0.73
N HIS A 143 -21.68 -3.14 -0.83
CA HIS A 143 -22.13 -3.78 -2.05
C HIS A 143 -23.59 -3.48 -2.41
N GLN A 144 -24.46 -3.33 -1.41
CA GLN A 144 -25.84 -2.88 -1.62
C GLN A 144 -25.91 -1.48 -2.25
N GLU A 145 -24.88 -0.65 -2.07
CA GLU A 145 -24.78 0.71 -2.62
C GLU A 145 -23.99 0.76 -3.95
N VAL A 146 -23.43 -0.36 -4.44
CA VAL A 146 -22.71 -0.40 -5.73
C VAL A 146 -23.58 0.04 -6.91
N PRO A 147 -24.88 -0.34 -7.02
CA PRO A 147 -25.72 0.17 -8.08
C PRO A 147 -25.86 1.70 -8.08
N GLU A 148 -25.92 2.32 -6.89
CA GLU A 148 -25.96 3.78 -6.75
C GLU A 148 -24.63 4.42 -7.17
N LEU A 149 -23.50 3.86 -6.71
CA LEU A 149 -22.16 4.27 -7.14
C LEU A 149 -22.00 4.19 -8.66
N ASN A 150 -22.46 3.10 -9.28
CA ASN A 150 -22.40 2.91 -10.73
C ASN A 150 -23.25 3.95 -11.49
N GLN A 151 -24.43 4.32 -10.96
CA GLN A 151 -25.25 5.39 -11.53
C GLN A 151 -24.60 6.78 -11.40
N MET A 152 -23.80 7.00 -10.35
CA MET A 152 -23.04 8.25 -10.15
C MET A 152 -21.82 8.36 -11.06
N GLY A 153 -21.38 7.28 -11.71
CA GLY A 153 -20.18 7.25 -12.56
C GLY A 153 -18.99 6.53 -11.94
N VAL A 154 -19.16 5.81 -10.83
CA VAL A 154 -18.08 5.11 -10.13
C VAL A 154 -18.02 3.66 -10.56
N GLU A 155 -16.87 3.22 -11.06
CA GLU A 155 -16.56 1.80 -11.28
C GLU A 155 -15.97 1.19 -10.00
N VAL A 156 -16.50 0.04 -9.59
CA VAL A 156 -16.07 -0.66 -8.37
C VAL A 156 -15.39 -1.97 -8.75
N ARG A 157 -14.11 -2.10 -8.39
CA ARG A 157 -13.29 -3.28 -8.70
C ARG A 157 -13.01 -4.03 -7.41
N TYR A 158 -13.53 -5.24 -7.27
CA TYR A 158 -13.28 -6.04 -6.06
C TYR A 158 -12.03 -6.89 -6.18
N LEU A 159 -11.27 -6.94 -5.09
CA LEU A 159 -10.22 -7.90 -4.82
C LEU A 159 -10.60 -8.67 -3.54
N ALA A 160 -10.29 -9.95 -3.50
CA ALA A 160 -10.64 -10.82 -2.39
C ALA A 160 -9.70 -10.61 -1.19
N PHE A 161 -10.26 -10.48 0.01
CA PHE A 161 -9.50 -10.36 1.25
C PHE A 161 -10.24 -11.08 2.39
N PRO A 162 -10.21 -12.43 2.43
CA PRO A 162 -10.83 -13.19 3.51
C PRO A 162 -10.10 -12.86 4.83
N ARG A 163 -10.78 -12.19 5.77
CA ARG A 163 -10.13 -11.70 7.01
C ARG A 163 -9.65 -12.84 7.93
N ALA A 164 -10.26 -14.02 7.79
CA ALA A 164 -9.83 -15.22 8.49
C ALA A 164 -8.59 -15.89 7.86
N GLY A 165 -8.06 -15.33 6.77
CA GLY A 165 -6.89 -15.82 6.06
C GLY A 165 -7.20 -16.82 4.95
N VAL A 166 -6.15 -17.21 4.23
CA VAL A 166 -6.19 -18.27 3.22
C VAL A 166 -6.51 -19.61 3.88
N ALA A 167 -7.23 -20.50 3.17
CA ALA A 167 -7.72 -21.80 3.68
C ALA A 167 -8.74 -21.71 4.83
N SER A 168 -9.43 -20.58 4.97
CA SER A 168 -10.58 -20.42 5.87
C SER A 168 -11.91 -20.69 5.14
N ALA A 169 -13.00 -20.88 5.87
CA ALA A 169 -14.33 -20.97 5.25
C ALA A 169 -14.70 -19.70 4.46
N SER A 170 -14.25 -18.52 4.92
CA SER A 170 -14.40 -17.25 4.20
C SER A 170 -13.64 -17.27 2.87
N TYR A 171 -12.44 -17.88 2.83
CA TYR A 171 -11.67 -18.10 1.61
C TYR A 171 -12.44 -18.97 0.60
N ASP A 172 -12.96 -20.12 1.02
CA ASP A 172 -13.68 -21.03 0.10
C ASP A 172 -14.92 -20.35 -0.50
N LYS A 173 -15.67 -19.60 0.31
CA LYS A 173 -16.85 -18.84 -0.16
C LYS A 173 -16.48 -17.75 -1.15
N ILE A 174 -15.48 -16.91 -0.85
CA ILE A 174 -15.12 -15.82 -1.77
C ILE A 174 -14.45 -16.34 -3.04
N ALA A 175 -13.69 -17.44 -2.96
CA ALA A 175 -13.12 -18.11 -4.14
C ALA A 175 -14.22 -18.64 -5.07
N THR A 176 -15.35 -19.11 -4.52
CA THR A 176 -16.52 -19.54 -5.29
C THR A 176 -17.01 -18.46 -6.26
N ALA A 177 -17.01 -17.19 -5.83
CA ALA A 177 -17.38 -16.08 -6.70
C ALA A 177 -16.38 -15.88 -7.86
N TRP A 178 -15.08 -16.04 -7.59
CA TRP A 178 -14.04 -15.93 -8.62
C TRP A 178 -13.99 -17.11 -9.59
N CYS A 179 -14.48 -18.27 -9.15
CA CYS A 179 -14.54 -19.48 -9.96
C CYS A 179 -15.90 -19.70 -10.65
N SER A 180 -16.81 -18.73 -10.55
CA SER A 180 -18.13 -18.76 -11.17
C SER A 180 -18.06 -18.35 -12.64
N ASP A 181 -18.92 -18.93 -13.48
CA ASP A 181 -19.16 -18.45 -14.85
C ASP A 181 -19.82 -17.05 -14.88
N ASP A 182 -20.45 -16.65 -13.77
CA ASP A 182 -20.98 -15.31 -13.50
C ASP A 182 -20.40 -14.78 -12.17
N PRO A 183 -19.18 -14.21 -12.19
CA PRO A 183 -18.54 -13.73 -10.97
C PRO A 183 -19.29 -12.60 -10.28
N GLN A 184 -19.87 -11.68 -11.05
CA GLN A 184 -20.62 -10.54 -10.51
C GLN A 184 -21.88 -11.00 -9.79
N GLY A 185 -22.68 -11.88 -10.41
CA GLY A 185 -23.87 -12.43 -9.78
C GLY A 185 -23.55 -13.34 -8.60
N SER A 186 -22.50 -14.18 -8.69
CA SER A 186 -22.07 -15.03 -7.58
C SER A 186 -21.63 -14.20 -6.37
N LEU A 187 -20.81 -13.16 -6.57
CA LEU A 187 -20.42 -12.25 -5.50
C LEU A 187 -21.63 -11.53 -4.89
N THR A 188 -22.58 -11.10 -5.73
CA THR A 188 -23.81 -10.42 -5.29
C THR A 188 -24.66 -11.34 -4.41
N ARG A 189 -24.88 -12.58 -4.84
CA ARG A 189 -25.63 -13.59 -4.10
C ARG A 189 -24.97 -13.91 -2.76
N SER A 190 -23.67 -14.18 -2.75
CA SER A 190 -22.93 -14.43 -1.51
C SER A 190 -23.01 -13.25 -0.53
N LYS A 191 -22.87 -12.01 -1.02
CA LYS A 191 -23.03 -10.81 -0.17
C LYS A 191 -24.46 -10.56 0.29
N ASN A 192 -25.47 -11.15 -0.34
CA ASN A 192 -26.85 -11.13 0.12
C ASN A 192 -27.16 -12.27 1.12
N GLY A 193 -26.28 -13.26 1.23
CA GLY A 193 -26.45 -14.43 2.09
C GLY A 193 -27.01 -15.66 1.35
N ASP A 194 -27.11 -15.58 0.03
CA ASP A 194 -27.57 -16.66 -0.85
C ASP A 194 -26.36 -17.36 -1.49
N ASP A 195 -25.49 -17.96 -0.67
CA ASP A 195 -24.23 -18.55 -1.13
C ASP A 195 -24.45 -19.66 -2.19
N ASP A 196 -23.65 -19.62 -3.27
CA ASP A 196 -23.58 -20.70 -4.26
C ASP A 196 -22.91 -21.96 -3.64
N PRO A 197 -23.11 -23.16 -4.22
CA PRO A 197 -22.32 -24.33 -3.84
C PRO A 197 -20.82 -24.05 -3.97
N LEU A 198 -20.05 -24.41 -2.94
CA LEU A 198 -18.62 -24.12 -2.88
C LEU A 198 -17.88 -24.65 -4.11
N ASN A 199 -17.11 -23.78 -4.76
CA ASN A 199 -16.28 -24.10 -5.91
C ASN A 199 -14.93 -23.38 -5.80
N VAL A 200 -13.86 -24.13 -5.55
CA VAL A 200 -12.50 -23.57 -5.46
C VAL A 200 -11.67 -24.12 -6.62
N CYS A 201 -11.63 -23.36 -7.70
CA CYS A 201 -10.82 -23.64 -8.90
C CYS A 201 -9.33 -23.38 -8.64
N SER A 202 -8.44 -24.10 -9.34
CA SER A 202 -6.99 -24.03 -9.11
C SER A 202 -6.38 -22.66 -9.41
N GLU A 203 -6.93 -21.95 -10.40
CA GLU A 203 -6.42 -20.66 -10.90
C GLU A 203 -7.06 -19.44 -10.21
N ASN A 204 -7.76 -19.62 -9.09
CA ASN A 204 -8.39 -18.50 -8.41
C ASN A 204 -7.34 -17.53 -7.81
N PRO A 205 -7.50 -16.20 -7.97
CA PRO A 205 -6.48 -15.22 -7.53
C PRO A 205 -6.61 -14.81 -6.06
N VAL A 206 -7.40 -15.54 -5.24
CA VAL A 206 -7.75 -15.07 -3.89
C VAL A 206 -6.55 -15.00 -2.96
N ALA A 207 -5.60 -15.95 -3.08
CA ALA A 207 -4.39 -15.94 -2.27
C ALA A 207 -3.47 -14.76 -2.66
N GLU A 208 -3.35 -14.49 -3.95
CA GLU A 208 -2.60 -13.39 -4.54
C GLU A 208 -3.18 -12.05 -4.09
N HIS A 209 -4.50 -11.90 -4.14
CA HIS A 209 -5.21 -10.72 -3.65
C HIS A 209 -5.00 -10.50 -2.15
N TYR A 210 -5.15 -11.56 -1.34
CA TYR A 210 -4.93 -11.47 0.10
C TYR A 210 -3.51 -11.01 0.42
N ASN A 211 -2.51 -11.61 -0.23
CA ASN A 211 -1.11 -11.24 -0.08
C ASN A 211 -0.83 -9.81 -0.58
N LEU A 212 -1.45 -9.39 -1.68
CA LEU A 212 -1.35 -8.03 -2.18
C LEU A 212 -1.93 -7.03 -1.18
N GLY A 213 -3.12 -7.30 -0.65
CA GLY A 213 -3.74 -6.45 0.36
C GLY A 213 -2.85 -6.27 1.59
N GLN A 214 -2.25 -7.37 2.10
CA GLN A 214 -1.31 -7.29 3.21
C GLN A 214 -0.10 -6.40 2.89
N ARG A 215 0.50 -6.53 1.70
CA ARG A 215 1.61 -5.67 1.26
C ARG A 215 1.20 -4.20 1.16
N LEU A 216 -0.01 -3.93 0.68
CA LEU A 216 -0.56 -2.57 0.55
C LEU A 216 -1.11 -2.00 1.87
N GLY A 217 -0.95 -2.70 2.99
CA GLY A 217 -1.35 -2.23 4.31
C GLY A 217 -2.83 -2.37 4.64
N VAL A 218 -3.55 -3.27 3.96
CA VAL A 218 -4.93 -3.62 4.31
C VAL A 218 -4.94 -4.39 5.63
N THR A 219 -5.64 -3.86 6.63
CA THR A 219 -5.77 -4.47 7.96
C THR A 219 -7.22 -4.86 8.30
N GLY A 220 -8.17 -4.50 7.44
CA GLY A 220 -9.60 -4.79 7.60
C GLY A 220 -10.37 -4.55 6.32
N THR A 221 -11.62 -5.00 6.28
CA THR A 221 -12.49 -4.87 5.10
C THR A 221 -13.81 -4.18 5.45
N PRO A 222 -14.43 -3.41 4.51
CA PRO A 222 -13.86 -3.07 3.21
C PRO A 222 -12.67 -2.10 3.36
N ALA A 223 -11.65 -2.28 2.53
CA ALA A 223 -10.59 -1.28 2.35
C ALA A 223 -10.70 -0.75 0.91
N ILE A 224 -10.98 0.54 0.79
CA ILE A 224 -11.21 1.19 -0.51
C ILE A 224 -9.92 1.93 -0.88
N VAL A 225 -9.35 1.64 -2.04
CA VAL A 225 -8.15 2.25 -2.57
C VAL A 225 -8.51 3.03 -3.83
N LEU A 226 -8.27 4.35 -3.78
CA LEU A 226 -8.49 5.25 -4.90
C LEU A 226 -7.35 5.11 -5.93
N MET A 227 -7.57 5.59 -7.15
CA MET A 227 -6.55 5.53 -8.22
C MET A 227 -5.31 6.38 -7.94
N ASP A 228 -5.39 7.37 -7.05
CA ASP A 228 -4.22 8.14 -6.60
C ASP A 228 -3.41 7.43 -5.51
N GLY A 229 -3.87 6.25 -5.06
CA GLY A 229 -3.26 5.44 -4.03
C GLY A 229 -3.88 5.60 -2.65
N THR A 230 -4.66 6.65 -2.41
CA THR A 230 -5.27 6.93 -1.11
C THR A 230 -6.11 5.73 -0.65
N MET A 231 -5.83 5.21 0.54
CA MET A 231 -6.66 4.17 1.17
C MET A 231 -7.65 4.80 2.15
N LEU A 232 -8.94 4.59 1.90
CA LEU A 232 -10.03 4.89 2.81
C LEU A 232 -10.37 3.63 3.62
N PRO A 233 -10.06 3.60 4.93
CA PRO A 233 -10.37 2.45 5.76
C PRO A 233 -11.87 2.37 6.05
N GLY A 234 -12.43 1.17 5.95
CA GLY A 234 -13.81 0.89 6.31
C GLY A 234 -14.83 1.32 5.27
N TYR A 235 -16.10 1.13 5.63
CA TYR A 235 -17.23 1.48 4.78
C TYR A 235 -17.49 2.99 4.79
N GLN A 236 -17.79 3.51 3.60
CA GLN A 236 -18.29 4.86 3.38
C GLN A 236 -19.57 4.76 2.56
N LYS A 237 -20.54 5.63 2.85
CA LYS A 237 -21.77 5.74 2.05
C LYS A 237 -21.45 6.20 0.62
N ALA A 238 -22.25 5.80 -0.36
CA ALA A 238 -22.10 6.20 -1.76
C ALA A 238 -21.98 7.72 -1.94
N GLU A 239 -22.84 8.50 -1.29
CA GLU A 239 -22.83 9.96 -1.36
C GLU A 239 -21.55 10.57 -0.76
N ALA A 240 -21.02 9.98 0.33
CA ALA A 240 -19.76 10.43 0.93
C ALA A 240 -18.56 10.07 0.03
N LEU A 241 -18.56 8.88 -0.57
CA LEU A 241 -17.56 8.48 -1.57
C LEU A 241 -17.60 9.39 -2.79
N ALA A 242 -18.79 9.70 -3.31
CA ALA A 242 -18.95 10.61 -4.44
C ALA A 242 -18.34 11.98 -4.12
N LYS A 243 -18.59 12.54 -2.93
CA LYS A 243 -17.97 13.78 -2.48
C LYS A 243 -16.44 13.70 -2.39
N ILE A 244 -15.89 12.61 -1.86
CA ILE A 244 -14.43 12.39 -1.80
C ILE A 244 -13.84 12.31 -3.22
N LEU A 245 -14.56 11.68 -4.14
CA LEU A 245 -14.16 11.50 -5.55
C LEU A 245 -14.41 12.75 -6.41
N GLY A 246 -14.96 13.84 -5.85
CA GLY A 246 -15.31 15.04 -6.61
C GLY A 246 -16.47 14.84 -7.58
N ILE A 247 -17.32 13.84 -7.35
CA ILE A 247 -18.52 13.55 -8.14
C ILE A 247 -19.72 14.18 -7.43
N GLY A 248 -20.34 15.18 -8.07
CA GLY A 248 -21.58 15.78 -7.56
C GLY A 248 -21.42 17.09 -6.80
N SER A 249 -20.64 18.02 -7.37
CA SER A 249 -20.77 19.47 -7.14
C SER A 249 -20.89 20.20 -8.46
#